data_AF-A0A183GI42-F1
#
_entry.id   AF-A0A183GI42-F1
#
_cell.length_a   1.000
_cell.length_b   1.000
_cell.length_c   1.000
_cell.angle_alpha   90.00
_cell.angle_beta   90.00
_cell.angle_gamma   90.00
#
_symmetry.space_group_name_H-M   'P 1'
#
loop_
_entity.id
_entity.type
_entity.pdbx_description
1 polymer ?
#
loop_
_entity_poly.entity_id
_entity_poly.type
_entity_poly.pdbx_seq_one_letter_code
_entity_poly.pdbx_strand_id
1 'polypeptide(L)'
;MEADLTSVEVVFAQKLACGESVTRQRAFRTLQDWIRQQSSIRPFNEADMLRLCKGLHYVLWMQDKMLLQEELADRISQLLLVFTSEQERVLFIESVFKSLAKEWNHIDRWRMDKFLMVSLITLAFLFARRLEG
;
A
#
# COMPACT_ATOMS: atom_id res chain seq x y z
N MET A 1 -6.11 -20.76 -13.31
CA MET A 1 -4.78 -20.20 -13.59
C MET A 1 -4.54 -19.17 -12.50
N GLU A 2 -3.97 -19.59 -11.37
CA GLU A 2 -3.58 -18.67 -10.30
C GLU A 2 -2.56 -17.72 -10.89
N ALA A 3 -2.90 -16.43 -10.99
CA ALA A 3 -1.90 -15.43 -11.31
C ALA A 3 -0.83 -15.53 -10.22
N ASP A 4 0.40 -15.84 -10.60
CA ASP A 4 1.53 -15.96 -9.67
C ASP A 4 1.79 -14.58 -9.06
N LEU A 5 1.12 -14.32 -7.93
CA LEU A 5 1.13 -13.07 -7.16
C LEU A 5 2.57 -12.62 -6.86
N THR A 6 3.46 -13.60 -6.66
CA THR A 6 4.88 -13.39 -6.41
C THR A 6 5.58 -12.65 -7.55
N SER A 7 5.26 -12.99 -8.81
CA SER A 7 5.82 -12.29 -9.98
C SER A 7 5.27 -10.86 -10.12
N VAL A 8 3.98 -10.69 -9.81
CA VAL A 8 3.26 -9.42 -9.90
C VAL A 8 3.77 -8.44 -8.84
N GLU A 9 4.02 -8.91 -7.61
CA GLU A 9 4.61 -8.16 -6.51
C GLU A 9 6.01 -7.61 -6.85
N VAL A 10 6.88 -8.43 -7.43
CA VAL A 10 8.25 -8.02 -7.80
C VAL A 10 8.22 -6.97 -8.91
N VAL A 11 7.37 -7.16 -9.93
CA VAL A 11 7.23 -6.22 -11.05
C VAL A 11 6.65 -4.88 -10.58
N PHE A 12 5.65 -4.91 -9.69
CA PHE A 12 5.12 -3.67 -9.11
C PHE A 12 6.13 -2.99 -8.21
N ALA A 13 6.83 -3.72 -7.34
CA ALA A 13 7.86 -3.16 -6.46
C ALA A 13 8.95 -2.43 -7.25
N GLN A 14 9.46 -3.04 -8.32
CA GLN A 14 10.46 -2.42 -9.19
C GLN A 14 9.95 -1.15 -9.88
N LYS A 15 8.75 -1.20 -10.47
CA LYS A 15 8.19 -0.08 -11.23
C LYS A 15 7.74 1.07 -10.32
N LEU A 16 7.26 0.77 -9.12
CA LEU A 16 6.85 1.76 -8.14
C LEU A 16 8.05 2.44 -7.46
N ALA A 17 9.16 1.73 -7.30
CA ALA A 17 10.44 2.28 -6.81
C ALA A 17 11.23 3.05 -7.90
N CYS A 18 10.72 3.13 -9.14
CA CYS A 18 11.38 3.86 -10.22
C CYS A 18 11.45 5.37 -9.93
N GLY A 19 12.60 5.98 -10.23
CA GLY A 19 12.83 7.42 -10.07
C GLY A 19 12.03 8.30 -11.03
N GLU A 20 11.54 7.73 -12.14
CA GLU A 20 10.74 8.43 -13.14
C GLU A 20 9.27 8.53 -12.71
N SER A 21 8.76 9.77 -12.59
CA SER A 21 7.40 10.05 -12.12
C SER A 21 6.32 9.38 -12.98
N VAL A 22 6.45 9.45 -14.31
CA VAL A 22 5.46 8.88 -15.25
C VAL A 22 5.36 7.36 -15.09
N THR A 23 6.49 6.68 -14.99
CA THR A 23 6.55 5.23 -14.81
C THR A 23 5.93 4.82 -13.47
N ARG A 24 6.23 5.54 -12.39
CA ARG A 24 5.62 5.31 -11.07
C ARG A 24 4.10 5.50 -11.09
N GLN A 25 3.62 6.57 -11.71
CA GLN A 25 2.18 6.85 -11.83
C GLN A 25 1.45 5.76 -12.62
N ARG A 26 2.01 5.31 -13.75
CA ARG A 26 1.44 4.20 -14.52
C ARG A 26 1.40 2.91 -13.72
N ALA A 27 2.50 2.59 -13.03
CA ALA A 27 2.57 1.39 -12.19
C ALA A 27 1.52 1.41 -11.08
N PHE A 28 1.29 2.57 -10.46
CA PHE A 28 0.27 2.73 -9.43
C PHE A 28 -1.16 2.55 -9.98
N ARG A 29 -1.46 3.10 -11.16
CA ARG A 29 -2.75 2.88 -11.82
C ARG A 29 -2.98 1.40 -12.14
N THR A 30 -1.98 0.74 -12.69
CA THR A 30 -2.05 -0.71 -12.97
C THR A 30 -2.25 -1.52 -11.69
N LEU A 31 -1.62 -1.12 -10.57
CA LEU A 31 -1.86 -1.74 -9.27
C LEU A 31 -3.31 -1.56 -8.81
N GLN A 32 -3.87 -0.35 -8.93
CA GLN A 32 -5.26 -0.06 -8.58
C GLN A 32 -6.24 -0.90 -9.42
N ASP A 33 -6.04 -0.95 -10.74
CA ASP A 33 -6.88 -1.75 -11.63
C ASP A 33 -6.81 -3.24 -11.28
N TRP A 34 -5.61 -3.74 -10.98
CA TRP A 34 -5.40 -5.12 -10.57
C TRP A 34 -6.07 -5.46 -9.24
N ILE A 35 -5.92 -4.59 -8.21
CA ILE A 35 -6.59 -4.78 -6.91
C ILE A 35 -8.11 -4.81 -7.10
N ARG A 36 -8.65 -3.88 -7.90
CA ARG A 36 -10.09 -3.78 -8.16
C ARG A 36 -10.63 -5.05 -8.83
N GLN A 37 -9.90 -5.54 -9.83
CA GLN A 37 -10.27 -6.75 -10.55
C GLN A 37 -10.16 -8.00 -9.66
N GLN A 38 -9.11 -8.12 -8.86
CA GLN A 38 -8.98 -9.28 -7.98
C GLN A 38 -10.02 -9.28 -6.88
N SER A 39 -10.24 -8.14 -6.24
CA SER A 39 -11.26 -7.96 -5.19
C SER A 39 -12.66 -8.33 -5.68
N SER A 40 -12.99 -8.08 -6.96
CA SER A 40 -14.28 -8.48 -7.53
C SER A 40 -14.40 -9.98 -7.89
N ILE A 41 -13.28 -10.66 -8.16
CA ILE A 41 -13.25 -12.09 -8.47
C ILE A 41 -13.22 -12.93 -7.19
N ARG A 42 -12.35 -12.56 -6.25
CA ARG A 42 -12.14 -13.25 -4.98
C ARG A 42 -11.68 -12.25 -3.91
N PRO A 43 -12.33 -12.23 -2.73
CA PRO A 43 -11.85 -11.43 -1.60
C PRO A 43 -10.41 -11.79 -1.23
N PHE A 44 -9.61 -10.75 -0.94
CA PHE A 44 -8.26 -10.94 -0.41
C PHE A 44 -8.31 -11.66 0.94
N ASN A 45 -7.43 -12.64 1.15
CA ASN A 45 -7.19 -13.21 2.47
C ASN A 45 -6.03 -12.48 3.18
N GLU A 46 -5.81 -12.80 4.45
CA GLU A 46 -4.75 -12.16 5.26
C GLU A 46 -3.36 -12.32 4.64
N ALA A 47 -3.04 -13.50 4.10
CA ALA A 47 -1.73 -13.76 3.50
C ALA A 47 -1.51 -12.91 2.23
N ASP A 48 -2.52 -12.79 1.38
CA ASP A 48 -2.51 -11.94 0.18
C ASP A 48 -2.31 -10.48 0.57
N MET A 49 -3.05 -10.02 1.59
CA MET A 49 -3.01 -8.64 2.04
C MET A 49 -1.65 -8.27 2.67
N LEU A 50 -1.09 -9.15 3.51
CA LEU A 50 0.24 -8.96 4.10
C LEU A 50 1.34 -8.90 3.04
N ARG A 51 1.24 -9.68 1.96
CA ARG A 51 2.19 -9.61 0.84
C ARG A 51 2.08 -8.28 0.09
N LEU A 52 0.86 -7.84 -0.21
CA LEU A 52 0.61 -6.53 -0.80
C LEU A 52 1.20 -5.41 0.07
N CYS A 53 0.90 -5.41 1.38
CA CYS A 53 1.42 -4.41 2.32
C CYS A 53 2.95 -4.46 2.43
N LYS A 54 3.57 -5.64 2.38
CA LYS A 54 5.03 -5.79 2.33
C LYS A 54 5.62 -5.16 1.06
N GLY A 55 5.00 -5.39 -0.10
CA GLY A 55 5.41 -4.74 -1.35
C GLY A 55 5.36 -3.22 -1.26
N LEU A 56 4.25 -2.67 -0.77
CA LEU A 56 4.07 -1.23 -0.56
C LEU A 56 5.08 -0.65 0.45
N HIS A 57 5.39 -1.39 1.51
CA HIS A 57 6.41 -1.01 2.48
C HIS A 57 7.78 -0.85 1.82
N TYR A 58 8.21 -1.79 0.99
CA TYR A 58 9.50 -1.68 0.30
C TYR A 58 9.54 -0.55 -0.73
N VAL A 59 8.44 -0.30 -1.42
CA VAL A 59 8.35 0.85 -2.33
C VAL A 59 8.58 2.16 -1.57
N LEU A 60 7.96 2.31 -0.39
CA LEU A 60 8.17 3.48 0.47
C LEU A 60 9.57 3.52 1.09
N TRP A 61 10.11 2.35 1.46
CA TRP A 61 11.47 2.22 1.98
C TRP A 61 12.49 2.81 1.01
N MET A 62 12.37 2.48 -0.27
CA MET A 62 13.26 2.92 -1.35
C MET A 62 13.06 4.38 -1.78
N GLN A 63 12.02 5.07 -1.28
CA GLN A 63 11.76 6.46 -1.65
C GLN A 63 12.46 7.45 -0.72
N ASP A 64 13.55 8.05 -1.18
CA ASP A 64 14.35 8.97 -0.36
C ASP A 64 13.94 10.45 -0.49
N LYS A 65 13.19 10.83 -1.53
CA LYS A 65 12.77 12.22 -1.75
C LYS A 65 11.50 12.56 -0.96
N MET A 66 11.58 13.51 -0.03
CA MET A 66 10.47 13.90 0.88
C MET A 66 9.13 14.12 0.15
N LEU A 67 9.10 14.97 -0.89
CA LEU A 67 7.87 15.24 -1.66
C LEU A 67 7.26 13.96 -2.27
N LEU A 68 8.11 13.01 -2.66
CA LEU A 68 7.66 11.75 -3.24
C LEU A 68 7.23 10.74 -2.17
N GLN A 69 7.74 10.86 -0.94
CA GLN A 69 7.28 10.05 0.19
C GLN A 69 5.85 10.42 0.55
N GLU A 70 5.55 11.73 0.61
CA GLU A 70 4.20 12.23 0.88
C GLU A 70 3.22 11.82 -0.23
N GLU A 71 3.58 12.06 -1.50
CA GLU A 71 2.76 11.64 -2.65
C GLU A 71 2.49 10.12 -2.63
N LEU A 72 3.50 9.32 -2.29
CA LEU A 72 3.36 7.88 -2.23
C LEU A 72 2.48 7.44 -1.05
N ALA A 73 2.59 8.08 0.11
CA ALA A 73 1.75 7.78 1.28
C ALA A 73 0.27 8.09 1.01
N ASP A 74 -0.02 9.23 0.37
CA ASP A 74 -1.37 9.60 -0.05
C ASP A 74 -1.94 8.60 -1.08
N ARG A 75 -1.14 8.21 -2.08
CA ARG A 75 -1.56 7.18 -3.04
C ARG A 75 -1.83 5.83 -2.38
N ILE A 76 -1.01 5.42 -1.41
CA ILE A 76 -1.20 4.17 -0.65
C ILE A 76 -2.51 4.23 0.14
N SER A 77 -2.82 5.34 0.80
CA SER A 77 -4.07 5.46 1.55
C SER A 77 -5.30 5.40 0.64
N GLN A 78 -5.22 5.97 -0.57
CA GLN A 78 -6.28 5.88 -1.58
C GLN A 78 -6.57 4.45 -2.06
N LEU A 79 -5.66 3.48 -1.85
CA LEU A 79 -5.94 2.07 -2.16
C LEU A 79 -7.14 1.52 -1.35
N LEU A 80 -7.43 2.10 -0.19
CA LEU A 80 -8.63 1.78 0.59
C LEU A 80 -9.93 1.96 -0.20
N LEU A 81 -9.96 2.88 -1.17
CA LEU A 81 -11.13 3.13 -2.02
C LEU A 81 -11.29 2.12 -3.14
N VAL A 82 -10.25 1.33 -3.42
CA VAL A 82 -10.20 0.42 -4.57
C VAL A 82 -10.82 -0.93 -4.24
N PHE A 83 -10.74 -1.36 -2.97
CA PHE A 83 -11.35 -2.62 -2.51
C PHE A 83 -12.87 -2.57 -2.55
N THR A 84 -13.47 -3.68 -2.98
CA THR A 84 -14.92 -3.78 -3.21
C THR A 84 -15.70 -3.93 -1.90
N SER A 85 -15.22 -4.75 -0.97
CA SER A 85 -15.88 -4.99 0.31
C SER A 85 -15.31 -4.14 1.46
N GLU A 86 -16.14 -3.87 2.47
CA GLU A 86 -15.69 -3.20 3.70
C GLU A 86 -14.70 -4.07 4.48
N GLN A 87 -14.91 -5.38 4.48
CA GLN A 87 -14.05 -6.34 5.18
C GLN A 87 -12.62 -6.32 4.62
N GLU A 88 -12.45 -6.22 3.30
CA GLU A 88 -11.11 -6.08 2.69
C GLU A 88 -10.45 -4.75 3.06
N ARG A 89 -11.21 -3.67 3.19
CA ARG A 89 -10.67 -2.37 3.63
C ARG A 89 -10.15 -2.46 5.06
N VAL A 90 -10.93 -3.06 5.96
CA VAL A 90 -10.50 -3.31 7.35
C VAL A 90 -9.27 -4.21 7.38
N LEU A 91 -9.26 -5.28 6.59
CA LEU A 91 -8.12 -6.20 6.49
C LEU A 91 -6.87 -5.51 5.96
N PHE A 92 -7.00 -4.59 4.99
CA PHE A 92 -5.88 -3.80 4.49
C PHE A 92 -5.31 -2.90 5.58
N ILE A 93 -6.15 -2.19 6.34
CA ILE A 93 -5.70 -1.35 7.47
C ILE A 93 -4.96 -2.19 8.50
N GLU A 94 -5.57 -3.30 8.93
CA GLU A 94 -4.95 -4.22 9.87
C GLU A 94 -3.59 -4.74 9.37
N SER A 95 -3.52 -5.11 8.09
CA SER A 95 -2.31 -5.61 7.46
C SER A 95 -1.21 -4.55 7.35
N VAL A 96 -1.55 -3.29 7.07
CA VAL A 96 -0.59 -2.16 7.09
C VAL A 96 0.04 -2.03 8.47
N PHE A 97 -0.77 -2.05 9.54
CA PHE A 97 -0.26 -1.97 10.92
C PHE A 97 0.55 -3.20 11.32
N LYS A 98 0.12 -4.41 10.94
CA LYS A 98 0.89 -5.65 11.17
C LYS A 98 2.25 -5.60 10.46
N SER A 99 2.29 -5.17 9.21
CA SER A 99 3.54 -5.01 8.46
C SER A 99 4.45 -3.98 9.12
N LEU A 100 3.92 -2.83 9.55
CA LEU A 100 4.71 -1.81 10.25
C LEU A 100 5.26 -2.32 11.59
N ALA A 101 4.42 -2.97 12.40
CA ALA A 101 4.85 -3.50 13.70
C ALA A 101 5.96 -4.56 13.56
N LYS A 102 5.87 -5.41 12.52
CA LYS A 102 6.89 -6.42 12.22
C LYS A 102 8.23 -5.81 11.81
N GLU A 103 8.20 -4.78 10.98
CA GLU A 103 9.41 -4.14 10.46
C GLU A 103 9.96 -3.03 11.38
N TRP A 104 9.22 -2.63 12.42
CA TRP A 104 9.53 -1.47 13.26
C TRP A 104 10.97 -1.44 13.77
N ASN A 105 11.46 -2.57 14.30
CA ASN A 105 12.81 -2.68 14.84
C ASN A 105 13.92 -2.61 13.78
N HIS A 106 13.57 -2.79 12.50
CA HIS A 106 14.50 -2.71 11.37
C HIS A 106 14.53 -1.30 10.75
N ILE A 107 13.57 -0.44 11.06
CA ILE A 107 13.51 0.94 10.56
C ILE A 107 14.53 1.79 11.32
N ASP A 108 15.49 2.36 10.60
CA ASP A 108 16.44 3.30 11.19
C ASP A 108 15.81 4.70 11.39
N ARG A 109 16.46 5.50 12.23
CA ARG A 109 15.99 6.84 12.63
C ARG A 109 15.66 7.75 11.44
N TRP A 110 16.37 7.67 10.32
CA TRP A 110 16.17 8.57 9.18
C TRP A 110 14.95 8.21 8.34
N ARG A 111 14.42 7.00 8.51
CA ARG A 111 13.25 6.50 7.77
C ARG A 111 11.97 6.51 8.60
N MET A 112 12.04 6.70 9.91
CA MET A 112 10.86 6.64 10.79
C MET A 112 9.74 7.61 10.38
N ASP A 113 10.08 8.85 10.03
CA ASP A 113 9.09 9.89 9.77
C ASP A 113 8.13 9.52 8.63
N LYS A 114 8.62 8.90 7.54
CA LYS A 114 7.76 8.48 6.42
C LYS A 114 6.85 7.31 6.76
N PHE A 115 7.30 6.37 7.60
CA PHE A 115 6.46 5.25 8.04
C PHE A 115 5.39 5.69 9.05
N LEU A 116 5.72 6.64 9.91
CA LEU A 116 4.75 7.30 10.79
C LEU A 116 3.71 8.09 9.97
N MET A 117 4.13 8.81 8.93
CA MET A 117 3.22 9.53 8.03
C MET A 117 2.18 8.60 7.39
N VAL A 118 2.58 7.44 6.87
CA VAL A 118 1.63 6.46 6.33
C VAL A 118 0.63 6.01 7.40
N SER A 119 1.13 5.68 8.60
CA SER A 119 0.27 5.27 9.72
C SER A 119 -0.78 6.33 10.06
N LEU A 120 -0.36 7.59 10.12
CA LEU A 120 -1.21 8.73 10.43
C LEU A 120 -2.25 8.98 9.32
N ILE A 121 -1.84 8.96 8.04
CA ILE A 121 -2.74 9.18 6.91
C ILE A 121 -3.77 8.04 6.82
N THR A 122 -3.36 6.78 7.01
CA THR A 122 -4.29 5.64 7.00
C THR A 122 -5.34 5.76 8.12
N LEU A 123 -4.93 6.18 9.33
CA LEU A 123 -5.87 6.42 10.44
C LEU A 123 -6.78 7.62 10.16
N ALA A 124 -6.23 8.75 9.70
CA ALA A 124 -7.00 9.93 9.37
C ALA A 124 -8.08 9.61 8.32
N PHE A 125 -7.71 8.84 7.29
CA PHE A 125 -8.63 8.39 6.26
C PHE A 125 -9.75 7.52 6.82
N LEU A 126 -9.45 6.61 7.74
CA LEU A 126 -10.45 5.79 8.42
C LEU A 126 -11.45 6.64 9.23
N PHE A 127 -10.96 7.62 10.00
CA PHE A 127 -11.81 8.46 10.85
C PHE A 127 -12.64 9.47 10.04
N ALA A 128 -12.07 10.07 8.99
CA ALA A 128 -12.81 10.96 8.10
C ALA A 128 -14.04 10.27 7.50
N ARG A 129 -13.90 9.00 7.09
CA ARG A 129 -15.01 8.21 6.56
C ARG A 129 -16.11 7.89 7.58
N ARG A 130 -15.77 7.83 8.87
CA ARG A 130 -16.76 7.57 9.93
C ARG A 130 -17.61 8.80 10.25
N LEU A 131 -17.16 10.00 9.87
CA LEU A 131 -17.90 11.25 10.08
C LEU A 131 -18.87 11.57 8.93
N GLU A 132 -18.72 10.91 7.78
CA GLU A 132 -19.54 11.12 6.58
C GLU A 132 -20.72 10.13 6.45
N GLY A 133 -20.88 9.19 7.38
CA GLY A 133 -21.98 8.22 7.43
C GLY A 133 -22.80 8.34 8.71
#